data_AF-A0A2M8B2R0-F1
#
_entry.id   AF-A0A2M8B2R0-F1
#
_cell.length_a   1.000
_cell.length_b   1.000
_cell.length_c   1.000
_cell.angle_alpha   90.00
_cell.angle_beta   90.00
_cell.angle_gamma   90.00
#
_symmetry.space_group_name_H-M   'P 1'
#
loop_
_entity.id
_entity.type
_entity.pdbx_description
1 polymer ?
#
loop_
_entity_poly.entity_id
_entity_poly.type
_entity_poly.pdbx_seq_one_letter_code
_entity_poly.pdbx_strand_id
1 'polypeptide(L)'
;MMNALVHAERIETTVAKAKELRPLADRLITLGKAATLHSRRRVFSLLTDKEATDKLFATLAGRFVGRQGGYTRILRTGFRVGDGAEMAIIEYLPAHEKKAGGKGKEKTAAKKAPAKDAGKKKEAKKPPRPAARKVKQASPKETKPRAWRAQTQKTPEGGQG
;
A
#
# COMPACT_ATOMS: atom_id res chain seq x y z
N MET A 1 -6.16 14.12 12.48
CA MET A 1 -7.19 14.24 11.42
C MET A 1 -7.59 12.89 10.82
N MET A 2 -6.63 12.01 10.54
CA MET A 2 -6.91 10.68 10.03
C MET A 2 -7.85 9.87 10.95
N ASN A 3 -7.59 9.89 12.26
CA ASN A 3 -8.45 9.22 13.25
C ASN A 3 -9.89 9.74 13.20
N ALA A 4 -10.06 11.07 13.10
CA ALA A 4 -11.39 11.68 13.01
C ALA A 4 -12.16 11.20 11.77
N LEU A 5 -11.49 11.04 10.61
CA LEU A 5 -12.11 10.47 9.42
C LEU A 5 -12.49 9.00 9.63
N VAL A 6 -11.65 8.19 10.28
CA VAL A 6 -11.96 6.77 10.56
C VAL A 6 -13.13 6.63 11.55
N HIS A 7 -13.17 7.48 12.57
CA HIS A 7 -14.21 7.49 13.59
C HIS A 7 -15.55 8.00 13.08
N ALA A 8 -15.58 9.21 12.51
CA ALA A 8 -16.82 9.85 12.07
C ALA A 8 -17.27 9.42 10.66
N GLU A 9 -16.38 8.79 9.88
CA GLU A 9 -16.56 8.42 8.48
C GLU A 9 -16.81 9.57 7.50
N ARG A 10 -17.10 10.76 8.02
CA ARG A 10 -17.40 11.99 7.31
C ARG A 10 -16.92 13.17 8.16
N ILE A 11 -16.07 14.02 7.60
CA ILE A 11 -15.57 15.22 8.27
C ILE A 11 -15.58 16.41 7.32
N GLU A 12 -15.81 17.60 7.85
CA GLU A 12 -15.67 18.85 7.12
C GLU A 12 -14.29 19.47 7.38
N THR A 13 -13.63 19.92 6.32
CA THR A 13 -12.29 20.51 6.39
C THR A 13 -12.01 21.41 5.19
N THR A 14 -10.79 21.93 5.09
CA THR A 14 -10.37 22.68 3.90
C THR A 14 -10.04 21.75 2.75
N VAL A 15 -10.22 22.22 1.51
CA VAL A 15 -9.97 21.43 0.30
C VAL A 15 -8.53 20.95 0.20
N ALA A 16 -7.57 21.76 0.66
CA ALA A 16 -6.16 21.36 0.73
C ALA A 16 -5.98 20.14 1.66
N LYS A 17 -6.52 20.19 2.88
CA LYS A 17 -6.43 19.07 3.84
C LYS A 17 -7.16 17.83 3.34
N ALA A 18 -8.33 17.99 2.72
CA ALA A 18 -9.08 16.87 2.14
C ALA A 18 -8.28 16.15 1.02
N LYS A 19 -7.59 16.92 0.16
CA LYS A 19 -6.75 16.37 -0.92
C LYS A 19 -5.58 15.56 -0.38
N GLU A 20 -4.91 16.06 0.67
CA GLU A 20 -3.80 15.36 1.34
C GLU A 20 -4.26 14.09 2.09
N LEU A 21 -5.45 14.11 2.69
CA LEU A 21 -6.00 12.96 3.40
C LEU A 21 -6.36 11.80 2.48
N ARG A 22 -6.77 12.08 1.25
CA ARG A 22 -7.26 11.08 0.29
C ARG A 22 -6.28 9.91 0.04
N PRO A 23 -5.01 10.11 -0.33
CA PRO A 23 -4.07 9.00 -0.52
C PRO A 23 -3.78 8.22 0.77
N LEU A 24 -3.80 8.89 1.93
CA LEU A 24 -3.60 8.25 3.23
C LEU A 24 -4.78 7.35 3.59
N ALA A 25 -6.01 7.86 3.42
CA ALA A 25 -7.24 7.10 3.60
C ALA A 25 -7.30 5.89 2.67
N ASP A 26 -6.94 6.07 1.40
CA ASP A 26 -6.94 4.96 0.45
C ASP A 26 -5.92 3.87 0.81
N ARG A 27 -4.75 4.27 1.30
CA ARG A 27 -3.73 3.33 1.79
C ARG A 27 -4.20 2.58 3.03
N LEU A 28 -4.88 3.24 3.98
CA LEU A 28 -5.41 2.56 5.17
C LEU A 28 -6.43 1.49 4.82
N ILE A 29 -7.40 1.80 3.95
CA ILE A 29 -8.40 0.80 3.51
C ILE A 29 -7.72 -0.36 2.79
N THR A 30 -6.72 -0.08 1.95
CA THR A 30 -5.97 -1.12 1.25
C THR A 30 -5.23 -2.04 2.22
N LEU A 31 -4.59 -1.50 3.27
CA LEU A 31 -3.98 -2.29 4.35
C LEU A 31 -5.04 -3.06 5.15
N GLY A 32 -6.19 -2.44 5.41
CA GLY A 32 -7.35 -3.02 6.07
C GLY A 32 -7.84 -4.29 5.38
N LYS A 33 -8.01 -4.22 4.04
CA LYS A 33 -8.44 -5.33 3.20
C LYS A 33 -7.50 -6.54 3.24
N ALA A 34 -6.19 -6.33 3.44
CA ALA A 34 -5.23 -7.42 3.55
C ALA A 34 -5.36 -8.18 4.89
N ALA A 35 -5.89 -7.55 5.94
CA ALA A 35 -6.22 -8.17 7.24
C ALA A 35 -5.10 -8.98 7.93
N THR A 36 -3.83 -8.74 7.61
CA THR A 36 -2.69 -9.44 8.26
C THR A 36 -2.24 -8.75 9.55
N LEU A 37 -1.52 -9.48 10.41
CA LEU A 37 -0.91 -8.92 11.62
C LEU A 37 0.07 -7.77 11.28
N HIS A 38 0.86 -7.92 10.21
CA HIS A 38 1.74 -6.87 9.72
C HIS A 38 0.96 -5.62 9.29
N SER A 39 -0.16 -5.80 8.56
CA SER A 39 -1.05 -4.70 8.19
C SER A 39 -1.62 -4.00 9.41
N ARG A 40 -2.08 -4.73 10.43
CA ARG A 40 -2.57 -4.16 11.70
C ARG A 40 -1.50 -3.33 12.40
N ARG A 41 -0.26 -3.84 12.53
CA ARG A 41 0.87 -3.09 13.12
C ARG A 41 1.16 -1.80 12.35
N ARG A 42 1.12 -1.86 11.02
CA ARG A 42 1.35 -0.69 10.16
C ARG A 42 0.23 0.34 10.29
N VAL A 43 -1.03 -0.08 10.31
CA VAL A 43 -2.16 0.82 10.52
C VAL A 43 -2.07 1.47 11.90
N PHE A 44 -1.78 0.69 12.95
CA PHE A 44 -1.63 1.21 14.29
C PHE A 44 -0.50 2.23 14.41
N SER A 45 0.62 2.03 13.69
CA SER A 45 1.71 3.03 13.64
C SER A 45 1.30 4.38 13.02
N LEU A 46 0.26 4.38 12.18
CA LEU A 46 -0.24 5.58 11.50
C LEU A 46 -1.37 6.27 12.29
N LEU A 47 -2.25 5.51 12.92
CA LEU A 47 -3.40 6.03 13.67
C LEU A 47 -3.09 6.26 15.14
N THR A 48 -2.19 5.48 15.72
CA THR A 48 -1.85 5.45 17.15
C THR A 48 -3.08 5.33 18.06
N ASP A 49 -4.15 4.73 17.55
CA ASP A 49 -5.47 4.64 18.18
C ASP A 49 -6.04 3.25 17.94
N LYS A 50 -6.32 2.55 19.04
CA LYS A 50 -6.82 1.18 19.02
C LYS A 50 -8.25 1.11 18.49
N GLU A 51 -9.12 2.03 18.89
CA GLU A 51 -10.53 2.02 18.50
C GLU A 51 -10.68 2.30 17.00
N ALA A 52 -9.94 3.28 16.49
CA ALA A 52 -9.91 3.58 15.06
C ALA A 52 -9.36 2.39 14.25
N THR A 53 -8.32 1.73 14.76
CA THR A 53 -7.74 0.55 14.12
C THR A 53 -8.75 -0.60 14.10
N ASP A 54 -9.38 -0.91 15.22
CA ASP A 54 -10.37 -1.98 15.32
C ASP A 54 -11.57 -1.71 14.40
N LYS A 55 -12.09 -0.48 14.37
CA LYS A 55 -13.17 -0.06 13.46
C LYS A 55 -12.76 -0.23 11.99
N LEU A 56 -11.54 0.15 11.61
CA LEU A 56 -11.05 0.00 10.25
C LEU A 56 -11.11 -1.45 9.76
N PHE A 57 -10.65 -2.40 10.58
CA PHE A 57 -10.63 -3.81 10.20
C PHE A 57 -12.00 -4.50 10.35
N ALA A 58 -12.81 -4.09 11.33
CA ALA A 58 -14.11 -4.70 11.58
C ALA A 58 -15.19 -4.27 10.57
N THR A 59 -15.24 -2.99 10.19
CA THR A 59 -16.35 -2.45 9.38
C THR A 59 -15.89 -1.89 8.04
N LEU A 60 -14.89 -0.99 8.03
CA LEU A 60 -14.50 -0.26 6.83
C LEU A 60 -13.82 -1.16 5.78
N ALA A 61 -12.94 -2.09 6.20
CA ALA A 61 -12.27 -3.00 5.28
C ALA A 61 -13.26 -3.91 4.52
N GLY A 62 -14.25 -4.46 5.24
CA GLY A 62 -15.31 -5.30 4.66
C GLY A 62 -16.18 -4.55 3.66
N ARG A 63 -16.46 -3.27 3.92
CA ARG A 63 -17.25 -2.39 3.04
C ARG A 63 -16.67 -2.26 1.62
N PHE A 64 -15.35 -2.40 1.47
CA PHE A 64 -14.65 -2.07 0.22
C PHE A 64 -13.95 -3.26 -0.46
N VAL A 65 -14.29 -4.51 -0.09
CA VAL A 65 -13.65 -5.72 -0.65
C VAL A 65 -13.67 -5.75 -2.18
N GLY A 66 -14.81 -5.43 -2.80
CA GLY A 66 -14.98 -5.44 -4.27
C GLY A 66 -14.49 -4.20 -5.02
N ARG A 67 -13.99 -3.16 -4.33
CA ARG A 67 -13.54 -1.90 -4.95
C ARG A 67 -12.01 -1.82 -4.97
N GLN A 68 -11.45 -1.42 -6.12
CA GLN A 68 -10.02 -1.20 -6.30
C GLN A 68 -9.71 0.30 -6.28
N GLY A 69 -9.51 0.86 -5.08
CA GLY A 69 -9.16 2.28 -4.86
C GLY A 69 -10.34 3.26 -4.88
N GLY A 70 -10.06 4.51 -4.52
CA GLY A 70 -11.07 5.58 -4.47
C GLY A 70 -12.15 5.29 -3.43
N TYR A 71 -11.74 5.07 -2.18
CA TYR A 71 -12.68 4.72 -1.11
C TYR A 71 -13.31 5.94 -0.45
N THR A 72 -12.72 7.11 -0.67
CA THR A 72 -13.19 8.41 -0.18
C THR A 72 -13.69 9.30 -1.31
N ARG A 73 -14.62 10.20 -0.98
CA ARG A 73 -15.10 11.28 -1.85
C ARG A 73 -14.87 12.63 -1.17
N ILE A 74 -14.55 13.64 -1.96
CA ILE A 74 -14.44 15.04 -1.52
C ILE A 74 -15.57 15.83 -2.18
N LEU A 75 -16.37 16.52 -1.38
CA LEU A 75 -17.48 17.39 -1.79
C LEU A 75 -17.15 18.82 -1.37
N ARG A 76 -17.03 19.76 -2.32
CA ARG A 76 -16.77 21.17 -1.99
C ARG A 76 -18.04 21.79 -1.41
N THR A 77 -17.94 22.46 -0.25
CA THR A 77 -19.09 23.05 0.46
C THR A 77 -19.16 24.57 0.34
N GLY A 78 -18.08 25.24 -0.03
CA GLY A 78 -18.04 26.69 -0.24
C GLY A 78 -16.80 27.32 0.37
N PHE A 79 -16.91 28.57 0.83
CA PHE A 79 -15.83 29.29 1.49
C PHE A 79 -16.20 29.57 2.94
N ARG A 80 -15.24 29.44 3.85
CA ARG A 80 -15.42 29.79 5.25
C ARG A 80 -15.46 31.30 5.42
N VAL A 81 -16.40 31.76 6.25
CA VAL A 81 -16.57 33.17 6.59
C VAL A 81 -15.37 33.64 7.42
N GLY A 82 -14.78 34.77 7.04
CA GLY A 82 -13.65 35.39 7.73
C GLY A 82 -12.32 35.21 7.00
N ASP A 83 -11.87 33.97 6.79
CA ASP A 83 -10.58 33.67 6.15
C ASP A 83 -10.68 33.33 4.65
N GLY A 84 -11.90 33.20 4.11
CA GLY A 84 -12.13 32.87 2.71
C GLY A 84 -11.57 31.50 2.31
N ALA A 85 -11.29 30.60 3.27
CA ALA A 85 -10.72 29.30 2.98
C ALA A 85 -11.75 28.39 2.30
N GLU A 86 -11.32 27.70 1.25
CA GLU A 86 -12.18 26.76 0.53
C GLU A 86 -12.43 25.49 1.36
N MET A 87 -13.70 25.22 1.64
CA MET A 87 -14.17 24.12 2.48
C MET A 87 -14.68 22.94 1.64
N ALA A 88 -14.50 21.75 2.18
CA ALA A 88 -15.02 20.51 1.65
C ALA A 88 -15.28 19.46 2.73
N ILE A 89 -16.24 18.61 2.45
CA ILE A 89 -16.51 17.39 3.20
C ILE A 89 -15.72 16.26 2.55
N ILE A 90 -14.95 15.52 3.35
CA ILE A 90 -14.36 14.24 2.95
C ILE A 90 -15.07 13.11 3.68
N GLU A 91 -15.53 12.11 2.93
CA GLU A 91 -16.30 10.99 3.45
C GLU A 91 -15.91 9.66 2.82
N TYR A 92 -16.01 8.57 3.57
CA TYR A 92 -15.95 7.22 3.01
C TYR A 92 -17.21 6.94 2.22
N LEU A 93 -17.06 6.29 1.07
CA LEU A 93 -18.19 5.90 0.25
C LEU A 93 -19.07 4.88 0.99
N PRO A 94 -20.41 4.91 0.78
CA PRO A 94 -21.29 3.89 1.30
C PRO A 94 -20.96 2.52 0.70
N ALA A 95 -21.34 1.45 1.41
CA ALA A 95 -21.28 0.08 0.89
C ALA A 95 -21.98 0.06 -0.46
N HIS A 96 -21.33 -0.47 -1.49
CA HIS A 96 -21.89 -0.38 -2.82
C HIS A 96 -23.21 -1.16 -2.88
N GLU A 97 -24.22 -0.55 -3.47
CA GLU A 97 -25.02 -1.27 -4.45
C GLU A 97 -24.29 -1.17 -5.79
N LYS A 98 -24.28 -2.26 -6.54
CA LYS A 98 -23.65 -2.37 -7.87
C LYS A 98 -24.20 -1.28 -8.80
N LYS A 99 -23.41 -0.23 -9.05
CA LYS A 99 -23.52 0.55 -10.29
C LYS A 99 -22.23 0.33 -11.08
N ALA A 100 -22.36 -0.55 -12.07
CA ALA A 100 -21.41 -0.77 -13.14
C ALA A 100 -21.13 0.54 -13.90
N GLY A 101 -19.94 0.65 -14.47
CA GLY A 101 -19.71 1.49 -15.65
C GLY A 101 -18.70 2.61 -15.47
N GLY A 102 -17.49 2.36 -15.99
CA GLY A 102 -16.47 3.37 -16.24
C GLY A 102 -15.50 2.84 -17.29
N LYS A 103 -16.00 2.73 -18.53
CA LYS A 103 -15.40 2.14 -19.72
C LYS A 103 -13.97 2.61 -19.98
N GLY A 104 -13.15 1.68 -20.47
CA GLY A 104 -11.83 1.95 -21.01
C GLY A 104 -11.86 3.00 -22.11
N LYS A 105 -10.85 3.86 -22.13
CA LYS A 105 -10.52 4.67 -23.30
C LYS A 105 -9.74 3.80 -24.27
N GLU A 106 -10.48 3.22 -25.20
CA GLU A 106 -9.99 2.67 -26.46
C GLU A 106 -9.40 3.82 -27.29
N LYS A 107 -8.08 3.79 -27.51
CA LYS A 107 -7.42 4.68 -28.46
C LYS A 107 -7.57 4.07 -29.85
N THR A 108 -8.48 4.64 -30.64
CA THR A 108 -8.56 4.47 -32.08
C THR A 108 -7.30 5.03 -32.75
N ALA A 109 -6.37 4.16 -33.14
CA ALA A 109 -5.30 4.50 -34.08
C ALA A 109 -5.72 4.03 -35.48
N ALA A 110 -6.14 5.00 -36.29
CA ALA A 110 -6.55 4.79 -37.67
C ALA A 110 -5.34 4.47 -38.57
N LYS A 111 -5.56 3.44 -39.40
CA LYS A 111 -4.97 3.14 -40.71
C LYS A 111 -3.99 4.18 -41.31
N LYS A 112 -2.75 3.75 -41.59
CA LYS A 112 -2.08 4.05 -42.87
C LYS A 112 -0.97 3.02 -43.18
N ALA A 113 -1.20 2.23 -44.21
CA ALA A 113 -0.24 1.53 -45.07
C ALA A 113 -0.95 1.41 -46.44
N PRO A 114 -0.29 1.32 -47.61
CA PRO A 114 1.02 0.67 -47.89
C PRO A 114 1.89 1.55 -48.87
N ALA A 115 3.01 1.20 -49.51
CA ALA A 115 3.63 -0.06 -49.89
C ALA A 115 5.07 0.17 -50.43
N LYS A 116 5.89 -0.90 -50.42
CA LYS A 116 7.05 -1.23 -51.29
C LYS A 116 8.40 -0.56 -50.94
N ASP A 117 9.54 -1.26 -50.91
CA ASP A 117 9.92 -2.46 -51.64
C ASP A 117 10.96 -3.35 -50.88
N ALA A 118 11.20 -4.52 -51.46
CA ALA A 118 11.87 -5.75 -51.04
C ALA A 118 13.32 -5.62 -50.51
N GLY A 119 13.92 -6.62 -49.86
CA GLY A 119 13.61 -8.05 -49.75
C GLY A 119 14.48 -8.72 -48.65
N LYS A 120 13.98 -9.80 -48.03
CA LYS A 120 14.21 -11.21 -48.42
C LYS A 120 15.54 -11.73 -47.82
N LYS A 121 15.56 -12.51 -46.74
CA LYS A 121 15.21 -13.95 -46.60
C LYS A 121 15.09 -14.28 -45.09
N LYS A 122 14.03 -14.94 -44.61
CA LYS A 122 13.86 -16.42 -44.47
C LYS A 122 14.93 -17.05 -43.56
N GLU A 123 14.65 -17.89 -42.56
CA GLU A 123 13.52 -18.82 -42.32
C GLU A 123 13.63 -19.26 -40.83
N ALA A 124 12.53 -19.23 -40.06
CA ALA A 124 11.74 -20.40 -39.59
C ALA A 124 12.26 -21.09 -38.30
N LYS A 125 11.51 -20.97 -37.19
CA LYS A 125 10.54 -21.94 -36.58
C LYS A 125 11.22 -22.91 -35.59
N LYS A 126 11.13 -22.71 -34.25
CA LYS A 126 10.14 -23.23 -33.25
C LYS A 126 10.11 -24.79 -33.11
N PRO A 127 9.83 -25.43 -31.94
CA PRO A 127 9.48 -24.93 -30.59
C PRO A 127 10.17 -25.77 -29.42
N PRO A 128 9.63 -26.06 -28.21
CA PRO A 128 10.40 -26.00 -26.94
C PRO A 128 10.58 -27.33 -26.14
N ARG A 129 11.38 -27.26 -25.03
CA ARG A 129 11.52 -28.20 -23.86
C ARG A 129 12.29 -29.52 -24.08
N PRO A 130 12.76 -30.28 -23.04
CA PRO A 130 13.00 -30.01 -21.60
C PRO A 130 14.38 -30.51 -21.04
N ALA A 131 14.69 -30.12 -19.78
CA ALA A 131 15.47 -30.81 -18.73
C ALA A 131 16.91 -31.39 -18.92
N ALA A 132 17.78 -30.98 -17.97
CA ALA A 132 18.79 -31.76 -17.23
C ALA A 132 20.20 -32.04 -17.81
N ARG A 133 21.24 -31.45 -17.18
CA ARG A 133 22.48 -32.16 -16.82
C ARG A 133 23.25 -31.51 -15.64
N LYS A 134 23.12 -32.15 -14.47
CA LYS A 134 24.14 -32.55 -13.46
C LYS A 134 25.41 -31.68 -13.25
N VAL A 135 25.62 -31.10 -12.07
CA VAL A 135 26.31 -31.62 -10.84
C VAL A 135 27.85 -31.74 -10.95
N LYS A 136 28.56 -30.90 -10.19
CA LYS A 136 29.78 -31.16 -9.37
C LYS A 136 29.84 -30.07 -8.28
N GLN A 137 29.42 -30.32 -7.04
CA GLN A 137 30.21 -30.82 -5.90
C GLN A 137 31.47 -30.01 -5.56
N ALA A 138 31.39 -29.22 -4.48
CA ALA A 138 32.39 -29.20 -3.41
C ALA A 138 31.73 -28.65 -2.12
N SER A 139 31.86 -29.43 -1.04
CA SER A 139 31.13 -29.38 0.23
C SER A 139 31.73 -28.38 1.26
N PRO A 140 31.05 -28.13 2.40
CA PRO A 140 31.24 -26.96 3.26
C PRO A 140 32.28 -27.16 4.37
N LYS A 141 32.96 -26.07 4.77
CA LYS A 141 33.77 -26.03 6.00
C LYS A 141 33.01 -25.31 7.11
N GLU A 142 32.64 -26.12 8.08
CA GLU A 142 32.11 -25.79 9.40
C GLU A 142 33.27 -25.28 10.29
N THR A 143 33.15 -24.07 10.85
CA THR A 143 34.01 -23.64 11.98
C THR A 143 33.15 -22.98 13.05
N LYS A 144 33.22 -23.61 14.23
CA LYS A 144 32.45 -23.39 15.46
C LYS A 144 32.45 -21.93 15.95
N PRO A 145 31.40 -21.49 16.68
CA PRO A 145 31.29 -20.14 17.21
C PRO A 145 32.33 -19.89 18.31
N ARG A 146 33.05 -18.78 18.19
CA ARG A 146 34.05 -18.33 19.16
C ARG A 146 33.31 -17.70 20.35
N ALA A 147 33.44 -18.35 21.51
CA ALA A 147 32.83 -17.98 22.77
C ALA A 147 33.08 -16.51 23.12
N TRP A 148 32.01 -15.79 23.44
CA TRP A 148 32.08 -14.46 24.05
C TRP A 148 32.70 -14.61 25.45
N ARG A 149 33.74 -13.83 25.72
CA ARG A 149 34.44 -13.81 27.00
C ARG A 149 33.84 -12.69 27.82
N ALA A 150 33.07 -13.05 28.84
CA ALA A 150 32.58 -12.14 29.86
C ALA A 150 33.77 -11.49 30.59
N GLN A 151 33.88 -10.16 30.49
CA GLN A 151 34.73 -9.38 31.38
C GLN A 151 33.85 -8.85 32.52
N THR A 152 33.80 -9.63 33.58
CA THR A 152 33.42 -9.20 34.92
C THR A 152 34.46 -8.20 35.40
N GLN A 153 34.07 -6.93 35.59
CA GLN A 153 34.91 -5.95 36.27
C GLN A 153 35.03 -6.37 37.73
N LYS A 154 36.26 -6.71 38.15
CA LYS A 154 36.63 -6.91 39.55
C LYS A 154 36.73 -5.56 40.22
N THR A 155 35.86 -5.30 41.19
CA THR A 155 36.07 -4.32 42.26
C THR A 155 37.16 -4.85 43.19
N PRO A 156 38.24 -4.11 43.50
CA PRO A 156 39.10 -4.43 44.62
C PRO A 156 38.55 -3.77 45.89
N GLU A 157 37.97 -4.57 46.78
CA GLU A 157 37.88 -4.23 48.20
C GLU A 157 39.21 -4.56 48.88
N GLY A 158 39.81 -3.55 49.52
CA GLY A 158 40.45 -3.67 50.83
C GLY A 158 41.95 -3.92 50.90
N GLY A 159 42.66 -3.10 51.68
CA GLY A 159 43.82 -3.57 52.45
C GLY A 159 44.94 -2.58 52.77
N GLN A 160 44.73 -1.73 53.78
CA GLN A 160 45.65 -1.38 54.88
C GLN A 160 47.13 -1.03 54.59
N GLY A 161 47.51 0.17 55.05
CA GLY A 161 48.88 0.67 55.22
C GLY A 161 48.86 2.11 55.68
#